data_AF-A0A1I7UCP3-F1
#
_entry.id   AF-A0A1I7UCP3-F1
#
_cell.length_a   1.000
_cell.length_b   1.000
_cell.length_c   1.000
_cell.angle_alpha   90.00
_cell.angle_beta   90.00
_cell.angle_gamma   90.00
#
_symmetry.space_group_name_H-M   'P 1'
#
loop_
_entity.id
_entity.type
_entity.pdbx_description
1 polymer ?
#
loop_
_entity_poly.entity_id
_entity_poly.type
_entity_poly.pdbx_seq_one_letter_code
_entity_poly.pdbx_strand_id
1 'polypeptide(L)'
;MLDPNRLEEFIEQVRLTPAIWKNREYSISRDHLNEIWAHFGHTFDISSREAERQWEYLIRLHKYMNKNAKQEEFRIPTKIEDDRWNDADNAIADSLSLFLKPFLDELLLISKPSETSV
;
A
#
# COMPACT_ATOMS: atom_id res chain seq x y z
N MET A 1 -16.88 -0.43 -0.12
CA MET A 1 -15.79 -1.18 0.52
C MET A 1 -15.38 -2.28 -0.42
N LEU A 2 -14.07 -2.46 -0.63
CA LEU A 2 -13.53 -3.53 -1.48
C LEU A 2 -13.99 -4.90 -0.96
N ASP A 3 -14.37 -5.80 -1.87
CA ASP A 3 -14.64 -7.20 -1.53
C ASP A 3 -13.36 -7.84 -0.96
N PRO A 4 -13.39 -8.38 0.28
CA PRO A 4 -12.23 -9.03 0.88
C PRO A 4 -11.61 -10.14 0.02
N ASN A 5 -12.41 -10.84 -0.79
CA ASN A 5 -11.94 -11.90 -1.67
C ASN A 5 -11.13 -11.37 -2.86
N ARG A 6 -11.22 -10.07 -3.15
CA ARG A 6 -10.51 -9.40 -4.25
C ARG A 6 -9.31 -8.58 -3.76
N LEU A 7 -8.95 -8.68 -2.48
CA LEU A 7 -7.84 -7.93 -1.90
C LEU A 7 -6.48 -8.29 -2.53
N GLU A 8 -6.24 -9.58 -2.79
CA GLU A 8 -5.02 -10.04 -3.44
C GLU A 8 -4.92 -9.51 -4.89
N GLU A 9 -6.02 -9.61 -5.64
CA GLU A 9 -6.13 -9.05 -6.99
C GLU A 9 -5.89 -7.53 -7.00
N PHE A 10 -6.44 -6.82 -6.02
CA PHE A 10 -6.23 -5.37 -5.85
C PHE A 10 -4.75 -5.04 -5.62
N ILE A 11 -4.06 -5.78 -4.73
CA ILE A 11 -2.64 -5.59 -4.45
C ILE A 11 -1.80 -5.87 -5.71
N GLU A 12 -2.12 -6.91 -6.46
CA GLU A 12 -1.42 -7.23 -7.70
C GLU A 12 -1.63 -6.13 -8.76
N GLN A 13 -2.83 -5.56 -8.90
CA GLN A 13 -3.05 -4.42 -9.78
C GLN A 13 -2.25 -3.18 -9.35
N VAL A 14 -2.15 -2.91 -8.04
CA VAL A 14 -1.27 -1.84 -7.52
C VAL A 14 0.18 -2.12 -7.88
N ARG A 15 0.67 -3.35 -7.70
CA ARG A 15 2.03 -3.76 -8.06
C ARG A 15 2.33 -3.51 -9.53
N LEU A 16 1.42 -3.90 -10.41
CA LEU A 16 1.49 -3.69 -11.86
C LEU A 16 1.36 -2.22 -12.28
N THR A 17 1.01 -1.32 -11.35
CA THR A 17 0.87 0.12 -11.59
C THR A 17 1.91 0.93 -10.79
N PRO A 18 3.19 0.97 -11.23
CA PRO A 18 4.26 1.69 -10.54
C PRO A 18 3.98 3.15 -10.22
N ALA A 19 3.13 3.81 -11.02
CA ALA A 19 2.71 5.18 -10.78
C ALA A 19 2.08 5.39 -9.39
N ILE A 20 1.51 4.35 -8.77
CA ILE A 20 0.91 4.41 -7.43
C ILE A 20 1.98 4.44 -6.33
N TRP A 21 2.94 3.50 -6.34
CA TRP A 21 3.88 3.28 -5.24
C TRP A 21 5.28 3.86 -5.49
N LYS A 22 5.62 4.20 -6.74
CA LYS A 22 6.82 4.95 -7.16
C LYS A 22 6.50 6.37 -7.61
N ASN A 23 5.38 6.95 -7.17
CA ASN A 23 4.90 8.25 -7.64
C ASN A 23 5.95 9.38 -7.57
N ARG A 24 6.81 9.37 -6.55
CA ARG A 24 7.93 10.32 -6.36
C ARG A 24 9.05 10.13 -7.36
N GLU A 25 9.35 8.89 -7.75
CA GLU A 25 10.39 8.57 -8.73
C GLU A 25 9.98 9.08 -10.13
N TYR A 26 8.69 8.98 -10.46
CA TYR A 26 8.16 9.33 -11.77
C TYR A 26 7.50 10.71 -11.88
N SER A 27 7.49 11.51 -10.81
CA SER A 27 6.83 12.84 -10.78
C SER A 27 5.38 12.81 -11.30
N ILE A 28 4.60 11.79 -10.89
CA ILE A 28 3.23 11.59 -11.38
C ILE A 28 2.34 12.73 -10.89
N SER A 29 1.58 13.35 -11.81
CA SER A 29 0.63 14.41 -11.46
C SER A 29 -0.56 13.86 -10.67
N ARG A 30 -1.20 14.74 -9.88
CA ARG A 30 -2.41 14.34 -9.13
C ARG A 30 -3.55 13.95 -10.07
N ASP A 31 -3.68 14.60 -11.22
CA ASP A 31 -4.71 14.29 -12.21
C ASP A 31 -4.53 12.88 -12.77
N HIS A 32 -3.30 12.48 -13.10
CA HIS A 32 -3.02 11.12 -13.57
C HIS A 32 -3.27 10.08 -12.46
N LEU A 33 -2.91 10.38 -11.20
CA LEU A 33 -3.29 9.50 -10.08
C LEU A 33 -4.81 9.37 -9.94
N ASN A 34 -5.57 10.45 -10.12
CA ASN A 34 -7.03 10.40 -10.07
C ASN A 34 -7.61 9.51 -11.17
N GLU A 35 -7.04 9.53 -12.39
CA GLU A 35 -7.43 8.65 -13.49
C GLU A 35 -7.16 7.17 -13.16
N ILE A 36 -6.00 6.87 -12.58
CA ILE A 36 -5.65 5.51 -12.12
C ILE A 36 -6.66 5.05 -11.06
N TRP A 37 -6.96 5.87 -10.07
CA TRP A 37 -7.94 5.52 -9.04
C TRP A 37 -9.36 5.37 -9.59
N ALA A 38 -9.74 6.15 -10.61
CA ALA A 38 -11.00 5.97 -11.32
C ALA A 38 -11.05 4.61 -12.03
N HIS A 39 -9.97 4.22 -12.71
CA HIS A 39 -9.87 2.91 -13.34
C HIS A 39 -10.01 1.78 -12.31
N PHE A 40 -9.31 1.87 -11.18
CA PHE A 40 -9.40 0.88 -10.11
C PHE A 40 -10.82 0.83 -9.53
N GLY A 41 -11.45 1.99 -9.32
CA GLY A 41 -12.84 2.06 -8.88
C GLY A 41 -13.77 1.26 -9.80
N HIS A 42 -13.65 1.43 -11.11
CA HIS A 42 -14.42 0.66 -12.08
C HIS A 42 -14.11 -0.84 -12.04
N THR A 43 -12.83 -1.24 -12.01
CA THR A 43 -12.40 -2.65 -12.00
C THR A 43 -12.88 -3.41 -10.75
N PHE A 44 -12.92 -2.74 -9.61
CA PHE A 44 -13.28 -3.33 -8.33
C PHE A 44 -14.71 -3.03 -7.86
N ASP A 45 -15.52 -2.37 -8.70
CA ASP A 45 -16.89 -1.94 -8.39
C ASP A 45 -16.98 -1.12 -7.08
N ILE A 46 -16.05 -0.18 -6.92
CA ILE A 46 -15.96 0.75 -5.79
C ILE A 46 -15.73 2.19 -6.29
N SER A 47 -15.89 3.19 -5.43
CA SER A 47 -15.52 4.55 -5.82
C SER A 47 -13.99 4.72 -5.94
N SER A 48 -13.53 5.64 -6.78
CA SER A 48 -12.09 5.97 -6.89
C SER A 48 -11.48 6.35 -5.54
N ARG A 49 -12.23 7.11 -4.73
CA ARG A 49 -11.85 7.50 -3.38
C ARG A 49 -11.71 6.29 -2.45
N GLU A 50 -12.55 5.27 -2.63
CA GLU A 50 -12.47 4.05 -1.84
C GLU A 50 -11.26 3.20 -2.24
N ALA A 51 -10.93 3.13 -3.53
CA ALA A 51 -9.71 2.47 -4.00
C ALA A 51 -8.46 3.14 -3.40
N GLU A 52 -8.40 4.47 -3.43
CA GLU A 52 -7.31 5.23 -2.81
C GLU A 52 -7.22 4.97 -1.29
N ARG A 53 -8.35 5.02 -0.57
CA ARG A 53 -8.40 4.73 0.88
C ARG A 53 -7.97 3.31 1.20
N GLN A 54 -8.33 2.33 0.37
CA GLN A 54 -7.93 0.95 0.56
C GLN A 54 -6.41 0.81 0.45
N TRP A 55 -5.79 1.51 -0.50
CA TRP A 55 -4.34 1.55 -0.61
C TRP A 55 -3.67 2.25 0.57
N GLU A 56 -4.22 3.38 1.03
CA GLU A 56 -3.76 4.06 2.25
C GLU A 56 -3.84 3.15 3.49
N TYR A 57 -4.91 2.37 3.62
CA TYR A 57 -5.05 1.37 4.68
C TYR A 57 -3.96 0.30 4.62
N LEU A 58 -3.64 -0.21 3.44
CA LEU A 58 -2.56 -1.20 3.24
C LEU A 58 -1.18 -0.63 3.58
N ILE A 59 -0.91 0.64 3.28
CA ILE A 59 0.32 1.33 3.69
C ILE A 59 0.41 1.40 5.23
N ARG A 60 -0.69 1.75 5.90
CA ARG A 60 -0.73 1.81 7.37
C ARG A 60 -0.53 0.43 8.00
N LEU A 61 -1.19 -0.59 7.44
CA LEU A 61 -1.01 -1.98 7.85
C LEU A 61 0.45 -2.42 7.69
N HIS A 62 1.09 -2.07 6.57
CA HIS A 62 2.50 -2.37 6.32
C HIS A 62 3.44 -1.79 7.38
N LYS A 63 3.17 -0.56 7.84
CA LYS A 63 3.91 0.06 8.94
C LYS A 63 3.67 -0.64 10.26
N TYR A 64 2.41 -0.97 10.56
CA TYR A 64 2.07 -1.76 11.75
C TYR A 64 2.82 -3.10 11.78
N MET A 65 3.03 -3.74 10.63
CA MET A 65 3.81 -4.98 10.52
C MET A 65 5.33 -4.78 10.65
N ASN A 66 5.83 -3.57 10.44
CA ASN A 66 7.24 -3.23 10.42
C ASN A 66 7.59 -2.21 11.52
N LYS A 67 7.13 -2.45 12.76
CA LYS A 67 7.30 -1.51 13.91
C LYS A 67 8.76 -1.15 14.23
N ASN A 68 9.71 -2.00 13.83
CA ASN A 68 11.14 -1.80 14.07
C ASN A 68 11.86 -1.11 12.90
N ALA A 69 11.21 -0.92 11.75
CA ALA A 69 11.79 -0.26 10.60
C ALA A 69 11.79 1.25 10.79
N LYS A 70 12.85 1.91 10.33
CA LYS A 70 12.97 3.37 10.39
C LYS A 70 12.20 4.03 9.24
N GLN A 71 11.84 5.30 9.37
CA GLN A 71 11.06 6.02 8.34
C GLN A 71 11.76 6.02 6.98
N GLU A 72 13.09 6.11 6.94
CA GLU A 72 13.89 6.06 5.73
C GLU A 72 13.85 4.70 5.00
N GLU A 73 13.39 3.64 5.66
CA GLU A 73 13.24 2.31 5.05
C GLU A 73 11.92 2.18 4.28
N PHE A 74 10.97 3.11 4.46
CA PHE A 74 9.70 3.11 3.76
C PHE A 74 9.74 3.99 2.49
N ARG A 75 9.25 3.44 1.37
CA ARG A 75 9.16 4.14 0.08
C ARG A 75 8.16 5.29 0.09
N ILE A 76 7.08 5.16 0.87
CA ILE A 76 6.03 6.17 1.00
C ILE A 76 6.15 6.83 2.38
N PRO A 77 6.63 8.08 2.45
CA PRO A 77 6.63 8.85 3.68
C PRO A 77 5.20 9.20 4.02
N THR A 78 4.71 8.64 5.11
CA THR A 78 3.37 8.92 5.60
C THR A 78 3.45 10.08 6.59
N LYS A 79 2.48 11.00 6.50
CA LYS A 79 2.31 12.03 7.54
C LYS A 79 1.88 11.28 8.79
N ILE A 80 2.64 11.47 9.86
CA ILE A 80 2.38 10.88 11.17
C ILE A 80 1.12 11.57 11.71
N GLU A 81 -0.06 11.11 11.31
CA GLU A 81 -1.26 11.31 12.12
C GLU A 81 -1.44 10.03 12.94
N ASP A 82 -1.58 10.23 14.24
CA ASP A 82 -1.61 9.25 15.33
C ASP A 82 -2.38 7.98 14.94
N ASP A 83 -1.67 6.97 14.44
CA ASP A 83 -2.21 5.69 13.99
C ASP A 83 -2.52 4.83 15.22
N ARG A 84 -3.51 5.25 15.99
CA ARG A 84 -4.06 4.44 17.09
C ARG A 84 -5.05 3.45 16.49
N TRP A 85 -4.52 2.28 16.14
CA TRP A 85 -5.31 1.10 15.81
C TRP A 85 -6.09 0.70 17.06
N ASN A 86 -7.42 0.62 16.95
CA ASN A 86 -8.23 0.07 18.04
C ASN A 86 -8.07 -1.46 18.11
N ASP A 87 -8.62 -2.11 19.14
CA ASP A 87 -8.46 -3.55 19.34
C ASP A 87 -8.96 -4.39 18.14
N ALA A 88 -10.04 -3.95 17.48
CA ALA A 88 -10.56 -4.62 16.30
C ALA A 88 -9.64 -4.41 15.09
N ASP A 89 -9.11 -3.19 14.91
CA ASP A 89 -8.13 -2.91 13.87
C ASP A 89 -6.90 -3.80 14.06
N ASN A 90 -6.38 -3.93 15.28
CA ASN A 90 -5.21 -4.76 15.60
C ASN A 90 -5.46 -6.24 15.28
N ALA A 91 -6.63 -6.78 15.65
CA ALA A 91 -6.98 -8.17 15.35
C ALA A 91 -7.05 -8.44 13.83
N ILE A 92 -7.62 -7.50 13.07
CA ILE A 92 -7.65 -7.57 11.60
C ILE A 92 -6.23 -7.43 11.03
N ALA A 93 -5.43 -6.51 11.57
CA ALA A 93 -4.05 -6.29 11.16
C ALA A 93 -3.22 -7.56 11.31
N ASP A 94 -3.29 -8.19 12.47
CA ASP A 94 -2.54 -9.39 12.80
C ASP A 94 -2.95 -10.54 11.86
N SER A 95 -4.26 -10.70 11.60
CA SER A 95 -4.75 -11.72 10.66
C SER A 95 -4.30 -11.48 9.22
N LEU A 96 -4.34 -10.24 8.73
CA LEU A 96 -3.93 -9.89 7.37
C LEU A 96 -2.39 -9.94 7.22
N SER A 97 -1.66 -9.67 8.31
CA SER A 97 -0.21 -9.53 8.27
C SER A 97 0.52 -10.79 7.82
N LEU A 98 0.02 -11.95 8.22
CA LEU A 98 0.62 -13.24 7.89
C LEU A 98 0.66 -13.50 6.38
N PHE A 99 -0.28 -12.93 5.63
CA PHE A 99 -0.42 -13.17 4.19
C PHE A 99 0.08 -12.00 3.35
N LEU A 100 -0.16 -10.76 3.81
CA LEU A 100 0.11 -9.58 3.00
C LEU A 100 1.54 -9.05 3.15
N LYS A 101 2.25 -9.39 4.23
CA LYS A 101 3.56 -8.80 4.51
C LYS A 101 4.58 -8.96 3.37
N PRO A 102 4.76 -10.14 2.75
CA PRO A 102 5.75 -10.29 1.68
C PRO A 102 5.46 -9.38 0.47
N PHE A 103 4.19 -9.30 0.06
CA PHE A 103 3.76 -8.47 -1.08
C PHE A 103 3.93 -6.98 -0.78
N LEU A 104 3.57 -6.56 0.44
CA LEU A 104 3.67 -5.17 0.85
C LEU A 104 5.13 -4.75 1.08
N ASP A 105 5.99 -5.63 1.61
CA ASP A 105 7.43 -5.37 1.75
C ASP A 105 8.09 -5.09 0.39
N GLU A 106 7.77 -5.88 -0.65
CA GLU A 106 8.27 -5.67 -2.02
C GLU A 106 7.95 -4.26 -2.54
N LEU A 107 6.73 -3.79 -2.29
CA LEU A 107 6.23 -2.52 -2.80
C LEU A 107 6.69 -1.33 -1.96
N LEU A 108 6.68 -1.47 -0.64
CA LEU A 108 6.70 -0.36 0.29
C LEU A 108 7.99 -0.22 1.08
N LEU A 109 8.87 -1.23 1.10
CA LEU A 109 10.23 -1.07 1.60
C LEU A 109 11.15 -0.60 0.47
N ILE A 110 12.10 0.26 0.84
CA ILE A 110 13.24 0.55 -0.01
C ILE A 110 14.19 -0.63 0.14
N SER A 111 14.23 -1.53 -0.84
CA SER A 111 15.23 -2.58 -0.87
C SER A 111 16.61 -1.93 -0.78
N LYS A 112 17.39 -2.26 0.26
CA LYS A 112 18.83 -1.99 0.22
C LYS A 112 19.36 -2.65 -1.05
N PRO A 113 20.25 -2.01 -1.83
CA PRO A 113 20.90 -2.71 -2.91
C PRO A 113 21.56 -3.94 -2.29
N SER A 114 21.06 -5.12 -2.64
CA SER A 114 21.79 -6.36 -2.38
C SER A 114 23.09 -6.20 -3.16
N GLU A 115 24.21 -6.13 -2.45
CA GLU A 115 25.54 -6.33 -3.02
C GLU A 115 25.59 -7.76 -3.57
N THR A 116 25.02 -7.95 -4.76
CA THR A 116 25.15 -9.17 -5.56
C THR A 116 24.92 -8.81 -7.03
N SER A 117 25.69 -7.83 -7.48
CA SER A 117 26.14 -7.80 -8.87
C SER A 117 27.60 -8.26 -8.84
N VAL A 118 27.78 -9.58 -8.94
CA VAL A 118 29.05 -10.21 -9.31
C VAL A 118 28.88 -10.70 -10.75
#